data_AF-A0A2M7FTI7-F1
#
_entry.id   AF-A0A2M7FTI7-F1
#
_cell.length_a   1.000
_cell.length_b   1.000
_cell.length_c   1.000
_cell.angle_alpha   90.00
_cell.angle_beta   90.00
_cell.angle_gamma   90.00
#
_symmetry.space_group_name_H-M   'P 1'
#
loop_
_entity.id
_entity.type
_entity.pdbx_description
1 polymer ?
#
loop_
_entity_poly.entity_id
_entity_poly.type
_entity_poly.pdbx_seq_one_letter_code
_entity_poly.pdbx_strand_id
1 'polypeptide(L)'
;DMVAARTGALAPWLAAHGVVFTPGGGRDFAMTYVWVAALLPIVFWAPNTQQIMQGFQPALDHANANNSANTSPTRLAWRSSPRWALAMSVVLALGLLSLTRPSEFLYFQF
;
A
#
# COMPACT_ATOMS: atom_id res chain seq x y z
N ASP A 1 -24.90 -14.56 -7.01
CA ASP A 1 -24.07 -13.34 -7.17
C ASP A 1 -24.58 -12.41 -8.25
N MET A 2 -24.80 -11.13 -7.92
CA MET A 2 -25.24 -10.11 -8.89
C MET A 2 -24.18 -9.81 -9.97
N VAL A 3 -22.89 -10.09 -9.70
CA VAL A 3 -21.79 -9.91 -10.68
C VAL A 3 -21.80 -11.03 -11.71
N ALA A 4 -21.91 -12.30 -11.28
CA ALA A 4 -22.04 -13.45 -12.18
C ALA A 4 -23.31 -13.36 -13.06
N ALA A 5 -24.41 -12.86 -12.48
CA ALA A 5 -25.65 -12.62 -13.22
C ALA A 5 -25.52 -11.52 -14.29
N ARG A 6 -24.60 -10.55 -14.13
CA ARG A 6 -24.35 -9.46 -15.09
C ARG A 6 -23.32 -9.83 -16.16
N THR A 7 -22.51 -10.87 -15.96
CA THR A 7 -21.53 -11.35 -16.94
C THR A 7 -22.12 -12.21 -18.07
N GLY A 8 -23.41 -12.59 -17.97
CA GLY A 8 -24.10 -13.31 -19.04
C GLY A 8 -23.42 -14.63 -19.42
N ALA A 9 -23.14 -14.82 -20.72
CA ALA A 9 -22.54 -16.04 -21.26
C ALA A 9 -21.11 -16.35 -20.76
N LEU A 10 -20.43 -15.38 -20.13
CA LEU A 10 -19.10 -15.59 -19.55
C LEU A 10 -19.15 -16.37 -18.23
N ALA A 11 -20.22 -16.26 -17.45
CA ALA A 11 -20.35 -16.97 -16.19
C ALA A 11 -20.27 -18.51 -16.35
N PRO A 12 -21.02 -19.15 -17.27
CA PRO A 12 -20.91 -20.60 -17.47
C PRO A 12 -19.57 -21.01 -18.07
N TRP A 13 -18.93 -20.17 -18.90
CA TRP A 13 -17.59 -20.45 -19.43
C TRP A 13 -16.52 -20.43 -18.32
N LEU A 14 -16.58 -19.44 -17.41
CA LEU A 14 -15.70 -19.36 -16.25
C LEU A 14 -15.91 -20.53 -15.29
N ALA A 15 -17.17 -20.93 -15.07
CA ALA A 15 -17.49 -22.10 -14.26
C ALA A 15 -16.90 -23.39 -14.86
N ALA A 16 -16.93 -23.54 -16.19
CA ALA A 16 -16.30 -24.67 -16.87
C ALA A 16 -14.76 -24.70 -16.72
N HIS A 17 -14.13 -23.56 -16.43
CA HIS A 17 -12.69 -23.44 -16.17
C HIS A 17 -12.36 -23.43 -14.67
N GLY A 18 -13.29 -23.85 -13.80
CA GLY A 18 -13.06 -24.02 -12.37
C GLY A 18 -13.28 -22.78 -11.51
N VAL A 19 -13.85 -21.70 -12.06
CA VAL A 19 -14.24 -20.53 -11.27
C VAL A 19 -15.51 -20.84 -10.48
N VAL A 20 -15.40 -20.86 -9.16
CA VAL A 20 -16.54 -21.09 -8.26
C VAL A 20 -17.15 -19.76 -7.84
N PHE A 21 -18.45 -19.58 -8.10
CA PHE A 21 -19.20 -18.41 -7.65
C PHE A 21 -19.82 -18.69 -6.28
N THR A 22 -19.29 -18.06 -5.24
CA THR A 22 -19.80 -18.15 -3.87
C THR A 22 -20.70 -16.96 -3.54
N PRO A 23 -21.80 -17.14 -2.78
CA PRO A 23 -22.66 -16.03 -2.38
C PRO A 23 -21.86 -14.92 -1.68
N GLY A 24 -21.81 -13.73 -2.29
CA GLY A 24 -21.07 -12.58 -1.75
C GLY A 24 -19.68 -12.38 -2.37
N GLY A 25 -19.12 -13.39 -3.04
CA GLY A 25 -17.80 -13.30 -3.69
C GLY A 25 -17.75 -12.22 -4.78
N GLY A 26 -18.87 -11.92 -5.43
CA GLY A 26 -18.95 -10.81 -6.39
C GLY A 26 -18.75 -9.43 -5.74
N ARG A 27 -19.22 -9.24 -4.50
CA ARG A 27 -19.02 -7.99 -3.75
C ARG A 27 -17.55 -7.85 -3.35
N ASP A 28 -16.96 -8.91 -2.83
CA ASP A 28 -15.55 -8.91 -2.39
C ASP A 28 -14.60 -8.68 -3.57
N PHE A 29 -14.88 -9.31 -4.72
CA PHE A 29 -14.18 -9.05 -5.98
C PHE A 29 -14.31 -7.58 -6.38
N ALA A 30 -15.53 -7.04 -6.48
CA ALA A 30 -15.73 -5.65 -6.86
C ALA A 30 -15.02 -4.67 -5.91
N MET A 31 -15.14 -4.89 -4.60
CA MET A 31 -14.43 -4.10 -3.59
C MET A 31 -12.92 -4.16 -3.78
N THR A 32 -12.38 -5.34 -4.09
CA THR A 32 -10.95 -5.54 -4.35
C THR A 32 -10.45 -4.64 -5.48
N TYR A 33 -11.13 -4.67 -6.62
CA TYR A 33 -10.71 -3.83 -7.76
C TYR A 33 -11.01 -2.36 -7.56
N VAL A 34 -12.07 -2.02 -6.82
CA VAL A 34 -12.39 -0.62 -6.48
C VAL A 34 -11.29 0.02 -5.63
N TRP A 35 -10.79 -0.66 -4.59
CA TRP A 35 -9.71 -0.08 -3.77
C TRP A 35 -8.39 -0.01 -4.55
N VAL A 36 -8.08 -1.02 -5.37
CA VAL A 36 -6.90 -0.96 -6.27
C VAL A 36 -7.00 0.23 -7.21
N ALA A 37 -8.13 0.40 -7.89
CA ALA A 37 -8.36 1.53 -8.79
C ALA A 37 -8.26 2.88 -8.06
N ALA A 38 -8.74 2.95 -6.82
CA ALA A 38 -8.61 4.15 -5.97
C ALA A 38 -7.16 4.45 -5.59
N LEU A 39 -6.29 3.44 -5.43
CA LEU A 39 -4.88 3.63 -5.09
C LEU A 39 -3.96 3.89 -6.29
N LEU A 40 -4.34 3.48 -7.50
CA LEU A 40 -3.53 3.73 -8.71
C LEU A 40 -3.14 5.21 -8.89
N PRO A 41 -4.04 6.20 -8.70
CA PRO A 41 -3.68 7.61 -8.61
C PRO A 41 -2.50 7.91 -7.69
N ILE A 42 -2.46 7.29 -6.51
CA ILE A 42 -1.40 7.50 -5.53
C ILE A 42 -0.09 6.89 -6.05
N VAL A 43 -0.15 5.69 -6.62
CA VAL A 43 1.04 5.02 -7.19
C VAL A 43 1.68 5.83 -8.31
N PHE A 44 0.87 6.42 -9.20
CA PHE A 44 1.39 7.15 -10.36
C PHE A 44 1.76 8.61 -10.06
N TRP A 45 1.11 9.25 -9.09
CA TRP A 45 1.29 10.69 -8.86
C TRP A 45 1.93 11.07 -7.53
N ALA A 46 1.87 10.20 -6.51
CA ALA A 46 2.55 10.48 -5.25
C ALA A 46 4.05 10.21 -5.38
N PRO A 47 4.90 11.05 -4.77
CA PRO A 47 6.33 10.79 -4.74
C PRO A 47 6.63 9.55 -3.90
N ASN A 48 7.55 8.72 -4.37
CA ASN A 48 7.99 7.55 -3.61
C ASN A 48 8.95 7.96 -2.46
N THR A 49 9.25 7.02 -1.56
CA THR A 49 10.11 7.26 -0.39
C THR A 49 11.51 7.76 -0.77
N GLN A 50 12.09 7.30 -1.89
CA GLN A 50 13.41 7.76 -2.35
C GLN A 50 13.37 9.23 -2.79
N GLN A 51 12.32 9.63 -3.52
CA GLN A 51 12.11 11.02 -3.92
C GLN A 51 11.82 11.93 -2.71
N ILE A 52 11.05 11.45 -1.73
CA ILE A 52 10.82 12.17 -0.47
C ILE A 52 12.15 12.35 0.27
N MET A 53 12.99 11.33 0.35
CA MET A 53 14.27 11.34 1.07
C MET A 53 15.46 11.83 0.24
N GLN A 54 15.23 12.44 -0.93
CA GLN A 54 16.28 12.84 -1.88
C GLN A 54 17.40 13.74 -1.32
N GLY A 55 17.16 14.41 -0.17
CA GLY A 55 18.17 15.23 0.51
C GLY A 55 19.16 14.44 1.38
N PHE A 56 18.98 13.13 1.50
CA PHE A 56 19.82 12.21 2.28
C PHE A 56 20.44 11.18 1.34
N GLN A 57 21.65 10.73 1.65
CA GLN A 57 22.36 9.78 0.79
C GLN A 57 21.51 8.52 0.59
N PRO A 58 21.20 8.13 -0.67
CA PRO A 58 20.50 6.90 -0.96
C PRO A 58 21.32 5.70 -0.47
N ALA A 59 20.68 4.74 0.22
CA ALA A 59 21.34 3.54 0.71
C ALA A 59 21.77 2.56 -0.40
N LEU A 60 21.30 2.76 -1.63
CA LEU A 60 21.75 2.02 -2.81
C LEU A 60 22.93 2.78 -3.41
N ASP A 61 24.14 2.23 -3.28
CA ASP A 61 25.39 2.73 -3.85
C ASP A 61 25.24 3.05 -5.35
N HIS A 62 24.78 4.27 -5.66
CA HIS A 62 24.92 4.87 -6.99
C HIS A 62 26.34 5.43 -7.15
N ALA A 63 27.34 4.71 -6.64
CA ALA A 63 28.74 5.12 -6.60
C ALA A 63 29.38 5.27 -8.01
N ASN A 64 28.67 4.93 -9.08
CA ASN A 64 29.17 5.00 -10.46
C ASN A 64 28.19 5.65 -11.45
N ALA A 65 27.38 6.60 -10.99
CA ALA A 65 26.60 7.40 -11.92
C ALA A 65 26.81 8.89 -11.64
N ASN A 66 27.73 9.47 -12.40
CA ASN A 66 27.57 10.76 -13.09
C ASN A 66 26.13 11.09 -13.60
N ASN A 67 25.16 10.18 -13.48
CA ASN A 67 23.74 10.49 -13.35
C ASN A 67 23.37 10.68 -11.89
N SER A 68 23.42 11.93 -11.40
CA SER A 68 22.37 12.41 -10.49
C SER A 68 21.05 12.15 -11.22
N ALA A 69 20.46 10.98 -10.99
CA ALA A 69 19.37 10.43 -11.78
C ALA A 69 18.12 11.26 -11.58
N ASN A 70 18.04 12.39 -12.28
CA ASN A 70 16.85 13.14 -12.68
C ASN A 70 15.68 13.15 -11.70
N THR A 71 15.93 13.16 -10.40
CA THR A 71 14.90 13.24 -9.37
C THR A 71 14.40 14.66 -9.39
N SER A 72 13.31 14.87 -10.12
CA SER A 72 12.61 16.14 -10.15
C SER A 72 12.30 16.56 -8.71
N PRO A 73 12.62 17.79 -8.31
CA PRO A 73 12.45 18.23 -6.94
C PRO A 73 10.97 18.12 -6.54
N THR A 74 10.68 17.21 -5.62
CA THR A 74 9.32 17.08 -5.07
C THR A 74 9.06 18.13 -4.01
N ARG A 75 7.84 18.68 -3.97
CA ARG A 75 7.38 19.58 -2.89
C ARG A 75 7.29 18.87 -1.54
N LEU A 76 7.27 17.53 -1.54
CA LEU A 76 7.25 16.68 -0.35
C LEU A 76 8.65 16.24 0.08
N ALA A 77 9.71 16.93 -0.36
CA ALA A 77 11.07 16.63 0.08
C ALA A 77 11.16 16.72 1.61
N TRP A 78 11.66 15.66 2.23
CA TRP A 78 11.78 15.55 3.67
C TRP A 78 12.73 16.62 4.21
N ARG A 79 12.34 17.22 5.34
CA ARG A 79 13.14 18.20 6.07
C ARG A 79 13.07 17.89 7.55
N SER A 80 14.22 17.79 8.20
CA SER A 80 14.31 17.69 9.67
C SER A 80 13.75 18.98 10.27
N SER A 81 12.55 18.91 10.85
CA SER A 81 11.91 20.06 11.49
C SER A 81 11.41 19.70 12.89
N PRO A 82 11.35 20.65 13.84
CA PRO A 82 10.83 20.40 15.18
C PRO A 82 9.38 19.91 15.19
N ARG A 83 8.58 20.28 14.18
CA ARG A 83 7.20 19.81 14.02
C ARG A 83 7.15 18.30 13.79
N TRP A 84 8.04 17.78 12.95
CA TRP A 84 8.18 16.35 12.73
C TRP A 84 8.71 15.63 13.96
N ALA A 85 9.65 16.22 14.69
CA ALA A 85 10.11 15.64 15.96
C ALA A 85 8.95 15.50 16.96
N LEU A 86 8.11 16.53 17.14
CA LEU A 86 6.93 16.45 18.00
C LEU A 86 5.93 15.39 17.52
N ALA A 87 5.64 15.35 16.22
CA ALA A 87 4.75 14.33 15.65
C ALA A 87 5.26 12.91 15.90
N MET A 88 6.56 12.66 15.70
CA MET A 88 7.18 11.36 15.96
C MET A 88 7.21 11.02 17.45
N SER A 89 7.42 11.99 18.34
CA SER A 89 7.30 11.79 19.79
C SER A 89 5.89 11.39 20.20
N VAL A 90 4.85 12.01 19.61
CA VAL A 90 3.45 11.63 19.86
C VAL A 90 3.19 10.20 19.36
N VAL A 91 3.63 9.87 18.15
CA VAL A 91 3.50 8.50 17.59
C VAL A 91 4.21 7.49 18.49
N LEU A 92 5.42 7.79 18.94
CA LEU A 92 6.18 6.94 19.86
C LEU A 92 5.44 6.75 21.19
N ALA A 93 4.94 7.82 21.79
CA ALA A 93 4.19 7.76 23.05
C ALA A 93 2.91 6.91 22.90
N LEU A 94 2.14 7.12 21.84
CA LEU A 94 0.95 6.32 21.53
C LEU A 94 1.30 4.85 21.27
N GLY A 95 2.41 4.59 20.59
CA GLY A 95 2.93 3.25 20.35
C GLY A 95 3.27 2.55 21.66
N LEU A 96 4.03 3.20 22.54
CA LEU A 96 4.38 2.67 23.87
C LEU A 96 3.15 2.39 24.73
N LEU A 97 2.18 3.31 24.75
CA LEU A 97 0.91 3.10 25.46
C LEU A 97 0.11 1.92 24.90
N SER A 98 0.22 1.64 23.60
CA SER A 98 -0.49 0.55 22.93
C SER A 98 0.15 -0.83 23.15
N LEU A 99 1.40 -0.89 23.65
CA LEU A 99 2.08 -2.16 23.97
C LEU A 99 1.47 -2.92 25.16
N THR A 100 0.54 -2.29 25.88
CA THR A 100 -0.16 -2.93 27.01
C THR A 100 -1.21 -3.96 26.57
N ARG A 101 -1.51 -4.05 25.26
CA ARG A 101 -2.33 -5.16 24.76
C ARG A 101 -1.49 -6.43 24.80
N PRO A 102 -1.95 -7.51 25.45
CA PRO A 102 -1.32 -8.81 25.24
C PRO A 102 -1.31 -9.05 23.73
N SER A 103 -0.12 -9.12 23.14
CA SER A 103 0.02 -9.70 21.81
C SER A 103 -0.48 -11.12 21.96
N GLU A 104 -1.65 -11.42 21.39
CA GLU A 104 -2.04 -12.79 21.16
C GLU A 104 -0.90 -13.37 20.33
N PHE A 105 -0.04 -14.11 21.02
CA PHE A 105 1.00 -14.87 20.36
C PHE A 105 0.23 -15.78 19.41
N LEU A 106 0.51 -15.70 18.11
CA LEU A 106 -0.11 -16.55 17.10
C LEU A 106 0.40 -17.98 17.34
N TYR A 107 -0.09 -18.61 18.40
CA TYR A 107 0.31 -19.92 18.88
C TYR A 107 -0.64 -20.93 18.23
N PHE A 108 -0.11 -21.56 17.19
CA PHE A 108 -0.60 -22.80 16.58
C PHE A 108 -1.85 -22.73 15.67
N GLN A 109 -1.59 -22.74 14.36
CA GLN A 109 -2.40 -23.44 13.37
C GLN A 109 -1.49 -24.41 12.58
N PHE A 110 -0.98 -25.44 13.27
CA PHE A 110 -0.50 -26.64 12.58
C PHE A 110 -1.66 -27.62 12.47
#